data_AF-A0AAV4NKV9-F1
#
_entry.id   AF-A0AAV4NKV9-F1
#
_cell.length_a   1.000
_cell.length_b   1.000
_cell.length_c   1.000
_cell.angle_alpha   90.00
_cell.angle_beta   90.00
_cell.angle_gamma   90.00
#
_symmetry.space_group_name_H-M   'P 1'
#
loop_
_entity.id
_entity.type
_entity.pdbx_description
1 polymer ?
#
loop_
_entity_poly.entity_id
_entity_poly.type
_entity_poly.pdbx_seq_one_letter_code
_entity_poly.pdbx_strand_id
1 'polypeptide(L)'
;MKTTTRQPDLQANYLNHRLDSLFLKMDIGPFAIFGENCNTDKCESLNTMKELQPLRYMPNKEQLERLCPGTLQYIDCHIEVLESCTGQRILQLSSSSNKSVSEMSKIILNTRHLIREICDEDTTLHKDYIENIECFRGYVSFGPFLCRDEAEEIARQFVENMDSINPDDDRREERNCLTNAFEIGCITTGLGRDCGDRARDLMMQILLTFKDSLLEAGGCLDVRGATGLKVKFLESLNLSDEEKSKFQMAFELVKRRRR
;
A
#
# COMPACT_ATOMS: atom_id res chain seq x y z
N MET A 1 -22.02 8.63 46.22
CA MET A 1 -21.96 7.86 44.96
C MET A 1 -21.62 8.80 43.82
N LYS A 2 -20.38 8.81 43.35
CA LYS A 2 -19.94 9.58 42.18
C LYS A 2 -19.77 8.59 41.03
N THR A 3 -20.64 8.68 40.04
CA THR A 3 -20.52 7.97 38.76
C THR A 3 -19.52 8.70 37.89
N THR A 4 -18.35 8.09 37.69
CA THR A 4 -17.35 8.55 36.73
C THR A 4 -17.66 7.95 35.37
N THR A 5 -18.18 8.76 34.45
CA THR A 5 -18.31 8.43 33.03
C THR A 5 -16.93 8.49 32.40
N ARG A 6 -16.36 7.36 31.96
CA ARG A 6 -15.14 7.34 31.13
C ARG A 6 -15.53 7.42 29.65
N GLN A 7 -15.04 8.47 28.99
CA GLN A 7 -15.06 8.67 27.54
C GLN A 7 -14.35 7.52 26.79
N PRO A 8 -14.89 7.05 25.65
CA PRO A 8 -14.12 6.32 24.66
C PRO A 8 -14.17 7.06 23.32
N ASP A 9 -13.21 7.95 22.99
CA ASP A 9 -13.22 8.60 21.65
C ASP A 9 -11.89 9.29 21.29
N LEU A 10 -10.74 8.61 21.40
CA LEU A 10 -9.46 9.18 20.92
C LEU A 10 -8.49 8.20 20.24
N GLN A 11 -8.76 6.89 20.24
CA GLN A 11 -7.90 5.89 19.57
C GLN A 11 -8.37 5.51 18.15
N ALA A 12 -9.63 5.76 17.78
CA ALA A 12 -10.17 5.40 16.47
C ALA A 12 -9.57 6.20 15.29
N ASN A 13 -8.98 7.37 15.53
CA ASN A 13 -8.43 8.23 14.46
C ASN A 13 -6.97 7.91 14.06
N TYR A 14 -6.25 7.06 14.80
CA TYR A 14 -4.83 6.73 14.51
C TYR A 14 -4.67 5.43 13.70
N LEU A 15 -5.72 4.60 13.64
CA LEU A 15 -5.75 3.28 13.00
C LEU A 15 -6.02 3.33 11.48
N ASN A 16 -6.23 4.53 10.93
CA ASN A 16 -6.65 4.78 9.54
C ASN A 16 -5.48 5.09 8.57
N HIS A 17 -4.23 4.75 8.89
CA HIS A 17 -3.08 5.49 8.36
C HIS A 17 -2.01 4.71 7.59
N ARG A 18 -2.20 3.42 7.19
CA ARG A 18 -1.12 2.66 6.50
C ARG A 18 -1.44 2.08 5.12
N LEU A 19 -2.55 1.35 4.95
CA LEU A 19 -3.06 1.02 3.60
C LEU A 19 -3.83 2.19 3.00
N ASP A 20 -4.61 2.87 3.83
CA ASP A 20 -5.03 4.24 3.58
C ASP A 20 -3.80 5.12 3.36
N SER A 21 -2.64 4.93 3.99
CA SER A 21 -1.43 5.67 3.56
C SER A 21 -0.84 5.17 2.25
N LEU A 22 -1.00 3.93 1.80
CA LEU A 22 -0.54 3.53 0.46
C LEU A 22 -1.42 4.22 -0.59
N PHE A 23 -2.74 4.18 -0.42
CA PHE A 23 -3.70 4.87 -1.28
C PHE A 23 -3.65 6.40 -1.11
N LEU A 24 -3.53 6.96 0.10
CA LEU A 24 -3.34 8.41 0.40
C LEU A 24 -1.95 8.93 0.00
N LYS A 25 -0.90 8.10 0.05
CA LYS A 25 0.41 8.40 -0.58
C LYS A 25 0.33 8.29 -2.09
N MET A 26 -0.68 7.64 -2.68
CA MET A 26 -0.97 7.80 -4.10
C MET A 26 -1.80 9.07 -4.37
N ASP A 27 -2.49 9.58 -3.36
CA ASP A 27 -3.52 10.61 -3.46
C ASP A 27 -2.98 12.04 -3.44
N ILE A 28 -2.04 12.36 -2.54
CA ILE A 28 -1.55 13.76 -2.36
C ILE A 28 -0.05 13.82 -1.96
N GLY A 29 0.45 12.80 -1.25
CA GLY A 29 1.77 12.80 -0.62
C GLY A 29 3.01 13.01 -1.52
N PRO A 30 3.12 12.42 -2.73
CA PRO A 30 4.36 12.46 -3.50
C PRO A 30 4.62 13.85 -4.07
N PHE A 31 3.56 14.56 -4.45
CA PHE A 31 3.65 15.88 -5.07
C PHE A 31 3.83 16.99 -4.02
N ALA A 32 3.33 16.79 -2.80
CA ALA A 32 3.44 17.77 -1.71
C ALA A 32 4.89 18.07 -1.29
N ILE A 33 5.78 17.06 -1.27
CA ILE A 33 7.17 17.24 -0.85
C ILE A 33 7.98 18.04 -1.89
N PHE A 34 7.59 17.97 -3.16
CA PHE A 34 8.17 18.84 -4.19
C PHE A 34 7.44 20.18 -4.33
N GLY A 35 6.18 20.26 -3.89
CA GLY A 35 5.33 21.44 -4.01
C GLY A 35 5.84 22.68 -3.28
N GLU A 36 6.63 22.52 -2.22
CA GLU A 36 7.20 23.68 -1.50
C GLU A 36 8.24 24.44 -2.33
N ASN A 37 8.86 23.80 -3.34
CA ASN A 37 9.90 24.43 -4.18
C ASN A 37 9.56 24.45 -5.67
N CYS A 38 8.53 23.73 -6.11
CA CYS A 38 8.12 23.64 -7.51
C CYS A 38 6.68 24.16 -7.68
N ASN A 39 6.47 25.04 -8.67
CA ASN A 39 5.14 25.58 -8.98
C ASN A 39 4.25 24.53 -9.65
N THR A 40 3.54 23.77 -8.83
CA THR A 40 2.59 22.72 -9.25
C THR A 40 1.19 23.26 -9.54
N ASP A 41 0.90 24.53 -9.21
CA ASP A 41 -0.42 25.16 -9.42
C ASP A 41 -0.85 25.13 -10.90
N LYS A 42 0.11 25.11 -11.83
CA LYS A 42 -0.14 25.00 -13.26
C LYS A 42 -0.87 23.72 -13.67
N CYS A 43 -0.78 22.67 -12.86
CA CYS A 43 -1.44 21.39 -13.10
C CYS A 43 -2.85 21.31 -12.49
N GLU A 44 -3.26 22.26 -11.65
CA GLU A 44 -4.53 22.17 -10.91
C GLU A 44 -5.76 22.21 -11.84
N SER A 45 -5.66 22.83 -13.01
CA SER A 45 -6.73 22.81 -14.02
C SER A 45 -6.98 21.43 -14.62
N LEU A 46 -6.02 20.51 -14.51
CA LEU A 46 -6.11 19.12 -14.98
C LEU A 46 -6.48 18.16 -13.84
N ASN A 47 -6.67 18.67 -12.62
CA ASN A 47 -6.85 17.85 -11.42
C ASN A 47 -8.18 17.08 -11.45
N THR A 48 -8.09 15.77 -11.66
CA THR A 48 -9.23 14.83 -11.63
C THR A 48 -9.44 14.21 -10.25
N MET A 49 -8.60 14.51 -9.24
CA MET A 49 -8.67 13.89 -7.92
C MET A 49 -9.98 14.20 -7.19
N LYS A 50 -10.54 15.41 -7.39
CA LYS A 50 -11.86 15.78 -6.84
C LYS A 50 -13.00 14.88 -7.36
N GLU A 51 -12.87 14.33 -8.56
CA GLU A 51 -13.83 13.40 -9.14
C GLU A 51 -13.57 11.95 -8.75
N LEU A 52 -12.30 11.58 -8.56
CA LEU A 52 -11.89 10.25 -8.11
C LEU A 52 -12.15 10.01 -6.62
N GLN A 53 -12.06 11.04 -5.79
CA GLN A 53 -12.25 10.96 -4.34
C GLN A 53 -13.60 10.33 -3.93
N PRO A 54 -14.77 10.78 -4.43
CA PRO A 54 -16.05 10.13 -4.08
C PRO A 54 -16.14 8.68 -4.58
N LEU A 55 -15.32 8.31 -5.57
CA LEU A 55 -15.19 6.94 -6.10
C LEU A 55 -14.14 6.12 -5.36
N ARG A 56 -13.53 6.67 -4.31
CA ARG A 56 -12.39 6.08 -3.59
C ARG A 56 -11.26 5.66 -4.52
N TYR A 57 -11.04 6.42 -5.59
CA TYR A 57 -10.01 6.15 -6.61
C TYR A 57 -10.17 4.80 -7.32
N MET A 58 -11.40 4.27 -7.32
CA MET A 58 -11.77 2.99 -7.90
C MET A 58 -12.88 3.16 -8.94
N PRO A 59 -12.66 3.92 -10.03
CA PRO A 59 -13.66 4.14 -11.06
C PRO A 59 -14.10 2.83 -11.74
N ASN A 60 -15.39 2.69 -12.06
CA ASN A 60 -15.86 1.61 -12.93
C ASN A 60 -15.49 1.87 -14.40
N LYS A 61 -15.93 0.99 -15.31
CA LYS A 61 -15.65 1.09 -16.75
C LYS A 61 -15.98 2.45 -17.35
N GLU A 62 -17.24 2.90 -17.21
CA GLU A 62 -17.71 4.17 -17.78
C GLU A 62 -16.95 5.37 -17.18
N GLN A 63 -16.60 5.28 -15.90
CA GLN A 63 -15.83 6.31 -15.22
C GLN A 63 -14.38 6.34 -15.69
N LEU A 64 -13.76 5.18 -15.97
CA LEU A 64 -12.40 5.11 -16.52
C LEU A 64 -12.32 5.75 -17.91
N GLU A 65 -13.25 5.42 -18.83
CA GLU A 65 -13.30 6.01 -20.17
C GLU A 65 -13.28 7.54 -20.13
N ARG A 66 -13.96 8.11 -19.14
CA ARG A 66 -14.05 9.57 -18.94
C ARG A 66 -12.85 10.17 -18.21
N LEU A 67 -12.35 9.50 -17.16
CA LEU A 67 -11.34 10.06 -16.24
C LEU A 67 -9.90 9.81 -16.70
N CYS A 68 -9.65 8.69 -17.38
CA CYS A 68 -8.30 8.26 -17.78
C CYS A 68 -7.48 9.32 -18.52
N PRO A 69 -8.00 10.00 -19.57
CA PRO A 69 -7.23 11.01 -20.29
C PRO A 69 -6.80 12.16 -19.37
N GLY A 70 -7.71 12.66 -18.54
CA GLY A 70 -7.44 13.77 -17.61
C GLY A 70 -6.48 13.37 -16.49
N THR A 71 -6.63 12.18 -15.91
CA THR A 71 -5.75 11.68 -14.86
C THR A 71 -4.32 11.47 -15.36
N LEU A 72 -4.14 10.90 -16.55
CA LEU A 72 -2.82 10.74 -17.15
C LEU A 72 -2.17 12.10 -17.47
N GLN A 73 -2.93 13.05 -18.02
CA GLN A 73 -2.44 14.41 -18.27
C GLN A 73 -2.04 15.13 -16.99
N TYR A 74 -2.80 14.97 -15.90
CA TYR A 74 -2.48 15.55 -14.60
C TYR A 74 -1.14 15.03 -14.06
N ILE A 75 -0.91 13.71 -14.12
CA ILE A 75 0.34 13.09 -13.68
C ILE A 75 1.50 13.51 -14.58
N ASP A 76 1.30 13.55 -15.90
CA ASP A 76 2.31 14.01 -16.85
C ASP A 76 2.71 15.46 -16.59
N CYS A 77 1.74 16.35 -16.33
CA CYS A 77 2.00 17.74 -15.96
C CYS A 77 2.89 17.84 -14.71
N HIS A 78 2.60 17.06 -13.67
CA HIS A 78 3.44 17.06 -12.46
C HIS A 78 4.85 16.55 -12.74
N ILE A 79 4.99 15.49 -13.55
CA ILE A 79 6.32 15.00 -13.95
C ILE A 79 7.08 16.11 -14.70
N GLU A 80 6.44 16.79 -15.66
CA GLU A 80 7.07 17.89 -16.40
C GLU A 80 7.48 19.05 -15.48
N VAL A 81 6.63 19.43 -14.52
CA VAL A 81 6.96 20.45 -13.51
C VAL A 81 8.16 20.03 -12.68
N LEU A 82 8.21 18.77 -12.23
CA LEU A 82 9.32 18.23 -11.45
C LEU A 82 10.62 18.23 -12.25
N GLU A 83 10.58 17.77 -13.50
CA GLU A 83 11.75 17.73 -14.37
C GLU A 83 12.26 19.13 -14.68
N SER A 84 11.36 20.07 -14.96
CA SER A 84 11.73 21.48 -15.19
C SER A 84 12.26 22.18 -13.94
N CYS A 85 11.72 21.88 -12.77
CA CYS A 85 12.10 22.48 -11.49
C CYS A 85 13.48 21.99 -11.02
N THR A 86 13.74 20.69 -11.17
CA THR A 86 14.98 20.05 -10.71
C THR A 86 16.09 20.06 -11.76
N GLY A 87 15.76 20.25 -13.04
CA GLY A 87 16.69 20.09 -14.17
C GLY A 87 17.11 18.63 -14.41
N GLN A 88 16.41 17.66 -13.82
CA GLN A 88 16.70 16.23 -13.91
C GLN A 88 15.48 15.47 -14.38
N ARG A 89 15.67 14.38 -15.13
CA ARG A 89 14.54 13.52 -15.52
C ARG A 89 14.03 12.74 -14.31
N ILE A 90 12.73 12.45 -14.27
CA ILE A 90 12.11 11.71 -13.16
C ILE A 90 12.72 10.31 -12.97
N LEU A 91 13.16 9.68 -14.07
CA LEU A 91 13.90 8.41 -14.06
C LEU A 91 15.29 8.53 -13.42
N GLN A 92 15.92 9.70 -13.49
CA GLN A 92 17.19 9.95 -12.81
C GLN A 92 16.93 10.18 -11.31
N LEU A 93 15.90 10.96 -11.00
CA LEU A 93 15.46 11.22 -9.62
C LEU A 93 15.09 9.92 -8.88
N SER A 94 14.47 8.96 -9.56
CA SER A 94 14.14 7.64 -9.00
C SER A 94 15.36 6.80 -8.61
N SER A 95 16.55 7.16 -9.10
CA SER A 95 17.83 6.54 -8.74
C SER A 95 18.73 7.47 -7.91
N SER A 96 18.17 8.56 -7.37
CA SER A 96 18.89 9.53 -6.55
C SER A 96 19.49 8.89 -5.29
N SER A 97 20.62 9.42 -4.84
CA SER A 97 21.20 9.08 -3.53
C SER A 97 20.37 9.62 -2.36
N ASN A 98 19.54 10.64 -2.60
CA ASN A 98 18.55 11.09 -1.63
C ASN A 98 17.38 10.09 -1.62
N LYS A 99 17.30 9.30 -0.54
CA LYS A 99 16.29 8.25 -0.36
C LYS A 99 14.86 8.77 -0.55
N SER A 100 14.49 9.88 0.10
CA SER A 100 13.14 10.45 -0.03
C SER A 100 12.82 10.84 -1.48
N VAL A 101 13.75 11.47 -2.19
CA VAL A 101 13.57 11.85 -3.61
C VAL A 101 13.45 10.61 -4.50
N SER A 102 14.30 9.60 -4.29
CA SER A 102 14.25 8.34 -5.03
C SER A 102 12.91 7.62 -4.83
N GLU A 103 12.47 7.48 -3.59
CA GLU A 103 11.21 6.81 -3.24
C GLU A 103 10.00 7.50 -3.87
N MET A 104 9.88 8.82 -3.71
CA MET A 104 8.75 9.55 -4.28
C MET A 104 8.73 9.49 -5.81
N SER A 105 9.89 9.61 -6.44
CA SER A 105 9.98 9.54 -7.91
C SER A 105 9.59 8.15 -8.42
N LYS A 106 9.95 7.08 -7.69
CA LYS A 106 9.49 5.72 -7.97
C LYS A 106 7.97 5.60 -7.80
N ILE A 107 7.41 6.15 -6.73
CA ILE A 107 5.95 6.13 -6.50
C ILE A 107 5.23 6.82 -7.66
N ILE A 108 5.67 8.01 -8.08
CA ILE A 108 5.07 8.74 -9.21
C ILE A 108 5.12 7.90 -10.49
N LEU A 109 6.28 7.33 -10.81
CA LEU A 109 6.47 6.48 -11.99
C LEU A 109 5.59 5.23 -11.96
N ASN A 110 5.53 4.56 -10.81
CA ASN A 110 4.74 3.33 -10.63
C ASN A 110 3.24 3.63 -10.68
N THR A 111 2.79 4.72 -10.06
CA THR A 111 1.40 5.19 -10.15
C THR A 111 1.02 5.52 -11.59
N ARG A 112 1.87 6.24 -12.32
CA ARG A 112 1.66 6.54 -13.74
C ARG A 112 1.56 5.27 -14.58
N HIS A 113 2.47 4.32 -14.36
CA HIS A 113 2.46 3.05 -15.08
C HIS A 113 1.19 2.26 -14.79
N LEU A 114 0.80 2.13 -13.52
CA LEU A 114 -0.42 1.45 -13.12
C LEU A 114 -1.66 2.07 -13.75
N ILE A 115 -1.79 3.40 -13.70
CA ILE A 115 -2.93 4.10 -14.31
C ILE A 115 -2.95 3.88 -15.82
N ARG A 116 -1.79 3.94 -16.49
CA ARG A 116 -1.71 3.66 -17.93
C ARG A 116 -2.19 2.24 -18.25
N GLU A 117 -1.77 1.24 -17.49
CA GLU A 117 -2.22 -0.14 -17.71
C GLU A 117 -3.73 -0.27 -17.45
N ILE A 118 -4.26 0.29 -16.37
CA ILE A 118 -5.71 0.28 -16.09
C ILE A 118 -6.51 1.03 -17.16
N CYS A 119 -5.95 2.08 -17.77
CA CYS A 119 -6.61 2.89 -18.78
C CYS A 119 -6.51 2.32 -20.21
N ASP A 120 -5.67 1.32 -20.44
CA ASP A 120 -5.46 0.70 -21.75
C ASP A 120 -6.28 -0.59 -21.86
N GLU A 121 -7.36 -0.54 -22.65
CA GLU A 121 -8.32 -1.63 -22.86
C GLU A 121 -7.69 -2.94 -23.36
N ASP A 122 -6.53 -2.85 -24.01
CA ASP A 122 -5.86 -4.02 -24.55
C ASP A 122 -5.08 -4.81 -23.49
N THR A 123 -4.76 -4.19 -22.35
CA THR A 123 -3.97 -4.83 -21.29
C THR A 123 -4.77 -5.87 -20.51
N THR A 124 -4.07 -6.88 -19.99
CA THR A 124 -4.66 -7.85 -19.06
C THR A 124 -5.11 -7.17 -17.77
N LEU A 125 -4.37 -6.17 -17.29
CA LEU A 125 -4.69 -5.47 -16.04
C LEU A 125 -6.00 -4.70 -16.13
N HIS A 126 -6.27 -4.03 -17.26
CA HIS A 126 -7.56 -3.39 -17.50
C HIS A 126 -8.71 -4.41 -17.43
N LYS A 127 -8.58 -5.53 -18.15
CA LYS A 127 -9.61 -6.58 -18.20
C LYS A 127 -9.89 -7.14 -16.82
N ASP A 128 -8.85 -7.52 -16.09
CA ASP A 128 -8.96 -8.03 -14.71
C ASP A 128 -9.56 -6.97 -13.78
N TYR A 129 -9.18 -5.70 -13.92
CA TYR A 129 -9.73 -4.61 -13.13
C TYR A 129 -11.24 -4.43 -13.36
N ILE A 130 -11.67 -4.29 -14.61
CA ILE A 130 -13.09 -4.08 -14.95
C ILE A 130 -13.96 -5.24 -14.48
N GLU A 131 -13.48 -6.48 -14.61
CA GLU A 131 -14.22 -7.68 -14.18
C GLU A 131 -14.43 -7.73 -12.66
N ASN A 132 -13.53 -7.14 -11.86
CA ASN A 132 -13.50 -7.32 -10.40
C ASN A 132 -13.81 -6.04 -9.60
N ILE A 133 -13.87 -4.87 -10.23
CA ILE A 133 -13.87 -3.57 -9.53
C ILE A 133 -15.03 -3.37 -8.57
N GLU A 134 -16.23 -3.86 -8.89
CA GLU A 134 -17.40 -3.69 -8.02
C GLU A 134 -17.26 -4.48 -6.70
N CYS A 135 -16.73 -5.71 -6.76
CA CYS A 135 -16.45 -6.48 -5.55
C CYS A 135 -15.25 -5.90 -4.79
N PHE A 136 -14.19 -5.53 -5.51
CA PHE A 136 -12.99 -4.94 -4.96
C PHE A 136 -13.28 -3.66 -4.17
N ARG A 137 -14.12 -2.77 -4.71
CA ARG A 137 -14.55 -1.52 -4.06
C ARG A 137 -15.29 -1.79 -2.75
N GLY A 138 -16.17 -2.80 -2.75
CA GLY A 138 -16.87 -3.25 -1.55
C GLY A 138 -15.92 -3.79 -0.49
N TYR A 139 -14.96 -4.63 -0.89
CA TYR A 139 -14.03 -5.27 0.04
C TYR A 139 -13.01 -4.29 0.65
N VAL A 140 -12.34 -3.47 -0.17
CA VAL A 140 -11.29 -2.54 0.32
C VAL A 140 -11.84 -1.51 1.30
N SER A 141 -13.15 -1.25 1.27
CA SER A 141 -13.82 -0.37 2.20
C SER A 141 -13.88 -0.88 3.64
N PHE A 142 -13.75 -2.19 3.88
CA PHE A 142 -13.96 -2.82 5.19
C PHE A 142 -12.89 -3.86 5.56
N GLY A 143 -12.37 -4.59 4.58
CA GLY A 143 -11.38 -5.65 4.77
C GLY A 143 -10.13 -5.22 5.54
N PRO A 144 -9.50 -4.07 5.21
CA PRO A 144 -8.30 -3.61 5.91
C PRO A 144 -8.50 -3.41 7.42
N PHE A 145 -9.68 -2.94 7.86
CA PHE A 145 -9.98 -2.75 9.27
C PHE A 145 -9.93 -4.07 10.05
N LEU A 146 -10.61 -5.10 9.52
CA LEU A 146 -10.67 -6.42 10.16
C LEU A 146 -9.28 -7.08 10.20
N CYS A 147 -8.52 -6.95 9.12
CA CYS A 147 -7.20 -7.57 9.04
C CYS A 147 -6.16 -6.89 9.92
N ARG A 148 -6.27 -5.59 10.16
CA ARG A 148 -5.28 -4.85 10.94
C ARG A 148 -5.30 -5.22 12.42
N ASP A 149 -6.48 -5.23 13.04
CA ASP A 149 -6.60 -5.55 14.47
C ASP A 149 -6.11 -6.98 14.75
N GLU A 150 -6.45 -7.92 13.85
CA GLU A 150 -5.95 -9.29 13.90
C GLU A 150 -4.43 -9.37 13.71
N ALA A 151 -3.89 -8.64 12.72
CA ALA A 151 -2.46 -8.60 12.45
C ALA A 151 -1.64 -8.02 13.61
N GLU A 152 -2.11 -6.94 14.23
CA GLU A 152 -1.46 -6.30 15.37
C GLU A 152 -1.42 -7.26 16.56
N GLU A 153 -2.55 -7.91 16.87
CA GLU A 153 -2.65 -8.81 18.01
C GLU A 153 -1.80 -10.08 17.82
N ILE A 154 -1.88 -10.74 16.66
CA ILE A 154 -1.11 -11.96 16.39
C ILE A 154 0.40 -11.67 16.37
N ALA A 155 0.82 -10.58 15.72
CA ALA A 155 2.24 -10.20 15.68
C ALA A 155 2.77 -9.84 17.07
N ARG A 156 1.98 -9.12 17.88
CA ARG A 156 2.31 -8.78 19.27
C ARG A 156 2.50 -10.03 20.11
N GLN A 157 1.54 -10.95 20.10
CA GLN A 157 1.63 -12.21 20.85
C GLN A 157 2.85 -13.04 20.45
N PHE A 158 3.14 -13.13 19.16
CA PHE A 158 4.31 -13.87 18.69
C PHE A 158 5.63 -13.26 19.18
N VAL A 159 5.77 -11.94 19.10
CA VAL A 159 6.97 -11.23 19.55
C VAL A 159 7.13 -11.34 21.07
N GLU A 160 6.07 -11.12 21.85
CA GLU A 160 6.09 -11.27 23.32
C GLU A 160 6.46 -12.69 23.76
N ASN A 161 5.98 -13.72 23.05
CA ASN A 161 6.35 -15.11 23.33
C ASN A 161 7.84 -15.37 23.05
N MET A 162 8.44 -14.71 22.06
CA MET A 162 9.89 -14.77 21.83
C MET A 162 10.69 -13.96 22.86
N ASP A 163 10.13 -12.86 23.39
CA ASP A 163 10.78 -11.92 24.33
C ASP A 163 10.82 -12.44 25.77
N SER A 164 10.04 -13.48 26.08
CA SER A 164 10.22 -14.27 27.32
C SER A 164 11.65 -14.83 27.51
N ILE A 165 12.46 -14.77 26.44
CA ILE A 165 13.88 -15.16 26.40
C ILE A 165 14.82 -13.95 26.56
N ASN A 166 14.39 -12.71 26.25
CA ASN A 166 15.22 -11.49 26.40
C ASN A 166 14.36 -10.18 26.44
N PRO A 167 13.94 -9.70 27.63
CA PRO A 167 12.92 -8.65 27.77
C PRO A 167 13.39 -7.20 27.53
N ASP A 168 14.69 -6.97 27.32
CA ASP A 168 15.27 -5.62 27.15
C ASP A 168 15.36 -5.16 25.67
N ASP A 169 14.92 -5.98 24.72
CA ASP A 169 15.01 -5.71 23.28
C ASP A 169 13.71 -5.07 22.76
N ASP A 170 13.73 -3.80 22.36
CA ASP A 170 12.57 -3.15 21.72
C ASP A 170 12.33 -3.72 20.32
N ARG A 171 11.57 -4.81 20.26
CA ARG A 171 11.22 -5.51 19.01
C ARG A 171 10.13 -4.86 18.19
N ARG A 172 10.05 -3.53 18.25
CA ARG A 172 9.07 -2.74 17.52
C ARG A 172 9.21 -2.94 16.01
N GLU A 173 10.43 -3.06 15.49
CA GLU A 173 10.67 -3.26 14.05
C GLU A 173 10.21 -4.64 13.58
N GLU A 174 10.51 -5.69 14.33
CA GLU A 174 10.05 -7.07 14.09
C GLU A 174 8.52 -7.14 14.11
N ARG A 175 7.89 -6.57 15.15
CA ARG A 175 6.43 -6.52 15.27
C ARG A 175 5.82 -5.80 14.08
N ASN A 176 6.31 -4.62 13.74
CA ASN A 176 5.82 -3.86 12.57
C ASN A 176 5.97 -4.67 11.27
N CYS A 177 7.11 -5.32 11.08
CA CYS A 177 7.35 -6.14 9.90
C CYS A 177 6.35 -7.29 9.79
N LEU A 178 6.07 -8.00 10.89
CA LEU A 178 5.13 -9.11 10.92
C LEU A 178 3.68 -8.64 10.76
N THR A 179 3.28 -7.57 11.45
CA THR A 179 1.94 -6.97 11.32
C THR A 179 1.66 -6.61 9.88
N ASN A 180 2.54 -5.85 9.22
CA ASN A 180 2.31 -5.41 7.85
C ASN A 180 2.28 -6.61 6.87
N ALA A 181 3.14 -7.62 7.06
CA ALA A 181 3.16 -8.81 6.22
C ALA A 181 1.87 -9.64 6.36
N PHE A 182 1.39 -9.81 7.59
CA PHE A 182 0.16 -10.53 7.88
C PHE A 182 -1.07 -9.77 7.40
N GLU A 183 -1.13 -8.45 7.60
CA GLU A 183 -2.23 -7.60 7.14
C GLU A 183 -2.41 -7.74 5.61
N ILE A 184 -1.32 -7.67 4.84
CA ILE A 184 -1.36 -7.89 3.38
C ILE A 184 -1.87 -9.30 3.06
N GLY A 185 -1.38 -10.32 3.76
CA GLY A 185 -1.82 -11.72 3.59
C GLY A 185 -3.30 -11.91 3.88
N CYS A 186 -3.80 -11.31 4.96
CA CYS A 186 -5.19 -11.36 5.38
C CYS A 186 -6.10 -10.69 4.33
N ILE A 187 -5.73 -9.48 3.89
CA ILE A 187 -6.52 -8.71 2.91
C ILE A 187 -6.58 -9.44 1.58
N THR A 188 -5.45 -9.94 1.08
CA THR A 188 -5.40 -10.63 -0.21
C THR A 188 -6.13 -11.98 -0.15
N THR A 189 -6.01 -12.71 0.96
CA THR A 189 -6.73 -13.98 1.17
C THR A 189 -8.23 -13.76 1.32
N GLY A 190 -8.65 -12.74 2.08
CA GLY A 190 -10.06 -12.40 2.24
C GLY A 190 -10.68 -11.89 0.93
N LEU A 191 -9.97 -11.05 0.19
CA LEU A 191 -10.39 -10.63 -1.15
C LEU A 191 -10.55 -11.83 -2.10
N GLY A 192 -9.61 -12.78 -2.06
CA GLY A 192 -9.72 -14.01 -2.85
C GLY A 192 -10.91 -14.89 -2.47
N ARG A 193 -11.28 -14.90 -1.18
CA ARG A 193 -12.44 -15.64 -0.67
C ARG A 193 -13.76 -14.99 -1.09
N ASP A 194 -13.84 -13.67 -0.99
CA ASP A 194 -15.08 -12.92 -1.17
C ASP A 194 -15.33 -12.52 -2.62
N CYS A 195 -14.25 -12.25 -3.38
CA CYS A 195 -14.28 -11.78 -4.76
C CYS A 195 -13.66 -12.76 -5.78
N GLY A 196 -13.09 -13.88 -5.33
CA GLY A 196 -12.46 -14.89 -6.18
C GLY A 196 -10.97 -14.67 -6.45
N ASP A 197 -10.29 -15.72 -6.92
CA ASP A 197 -8.83 -15.71 -7.11
C ASP A 197 -8.34 -14.63 -8.08
N ARG A 198 -9.12 -14.27 -9.12
CA ARG A 198 -8.76 -13.18 -10.04
C ARG A 198 -8.63 -11.84 -9.33
N ALA A 199 -9.55 -11.51 -8.41
CA ALA A 199 -9.49 -10.28 -7.62
C ALA A 199 -8.27 -10.26 -6.69
N ARG A 200 -7.94 -11.40 -6.06
CA ARG A 200 -6.71 -11.56 -5.28
C ARG A 200 -5.48 -11.30 -6.15
N ASP A 201 -5.42 -11.94 -7.31
CA ASP A 201 -4.25 -11.86 -8.18
C ASP A 201 -4.07 -10.44 -8.74
N LEU A 202 -5.16 -9.73 -9.06
CA LEU A 202 -5.14 -8.31 -9.37
C LEU A 202 -4.56 -7.47 -8.22
N MET A 203 -5.03 -7.68 -6.98
CA MET A 203 -4.48 -6.98 -5.82
C MET A 203 -2.98 -7.25 -5.65
N MET A 204 -2.55 -8.51 -5.82
CA MET A 204 -1.15 -8.89 -5.74
C MET A 204 -0.30 -8.22 -6.82
N GLN A 205 -0.81 -8.10 -8.06
CA GLN A 205 -0.14 -7.37 -9.14
C GLN A 205 0.03 -5.88 -8.81
N ILE A 206 -1.01 -5.25 -8.25
CA ILE A 206 -0.93 -3.85 -7.77
C ILE A 206 0.10 -3.72 -6.66
N LEU A 207 0.07 -4.58 -5.64
CA LEU A 207 1.02 -4.55 -4.52
C LEU A 207 2.47 -4.79 -4.99
N LEU A 208 2.68 -5.69 -5.96
CA LEU A 208 3.99 -5.93 -6.57
C LEU A 208 4.56 -4.67 -7.24
N THR A 209 3.70 -3.86 -7.86
CA THR A 209 4.08 -2.58 -8.48
C THR A 209 4.61 -1.59 -7.44
N PHE A 210 4.16 -1.67 -6.19
CA PHE A 210 4.59 -0.83 -5.07
C PHE A 210 5.48 -1.55 -4.05
N LYS A 211 6.05 -2.71 -4.41
CA LYS A 211 6.82 -3.56 -3.50
C LYS A 211 7.92 -2.80 -2.74
N ASP A 212 8.71 -1.98 -3.42
CA ASP A 212 9.80 -1.24 -2.79
C ASP A 212 9.28 -0.28 -1.71
N SER A 213 8.19 0.44 -1.98
CA SER A 213 7.55 1.36 -1.03
C SER A 213 6.90 0.62 0.14
N LEU A 214 6.33 -0.56 -0.12
CA LEU A 214 5.76 -1.44 0.91
C LEU A 214 6.83 -2.00 1.85
N LEU A 215 8.02 -2.35 1.32
CA LEU A 215 9.16 -2.81 2.12
C LEU A 215 9.61 -1.74 3.12
N GLU A 216 9.70 -0.49 2.67
CA GLU A 216 10.13 0.66 3.48
C GLU A 216 9.10 1.04 4.53
N ALA A 217 7.83 1.21 4.12
CA ALA A 217 6.73 1.46 5.07
C ALA A 217 6.52 0.29 6.05
N GLY A 218 6.84 -0.92 5.59
CA GLY A 218 6.71 -2.18 6.29
C GLY A 218 7.62 -2.32 7.52
N GLY A 219 8.71 -1.54 7.59
CA GLY A 219 9.74 -1.71 8.62
C GLY A 219 10.54 -3.01 8.49
N CYS A 220 10.38 -3.77 7.40
CA CYS A 220 11.05 -5.06 7.22
C CYS A 220 12.49 -4.95 6.67
N LEU A 221 12.93 -3.77 6.26
CA LEU A 221 14.25 -3.59 5.64
C LEU A 221 15.41 -3.70 6.63
N ASP A 222 15.18 -3.26 7.86
CA ASP A 222 16.19 -3.11 8.91
C ASP A 222 16.19 -4.30 9.89
N VAL A 223 15.14 -5.15 9.85
CA VAL A 223 15.04 -6.37 10.67
C VAL A 223 16.07 -7.42 10.24
N ARG A 224 17.04 -7.69 11.13
CA ARG A 224 18.06 -8.71 10.91
C ARG A 224 17.42 -10.10 10.93
N GLY A 225 17.65 -10.89 9.88
CA GLY A 225 17.07 -12.24 9.81
C GLY A 225 15.56 -12.25 9.56
N ALA A 226 14.99 -11.16 9.00
CA ALA A 226 13.57 -11.04 8.68
C ALA A 226 12.98 -12.28 7.99
N THR A 227 13.73 -12.94 7.09
CA THR A 227 13.25 -14.18 6.44
C THR A 227 13.01 -15.32 7.45
N GLY A 228 13.92 -15.54 8.40
CA GLY A 228 13.75 -16.59 9.41
C GLY A 228 12.64 -16.25 10.40
N LEU A 229 12.54 -14.97 10.78
CA LEU A 229 11.46 -14.46 11.62
C LEU A 229 10.08 -14.73 11.00
N LYS A 230 9.94 -14.40 9.72
CA LYS A 230 8.73 -14.59 8.92
C LYS A 230 8.31 -16.05 8.79
N VAL A 231 9.25 -16.95 8.53
CA VAL A 231 8.97 -18.39 8.43
C VAL A 231 8.46 -18.91 9.77
N LYS A 232 9.16 -18.60 10.88
CA LYS A 232 8.72 -19.00 12.22
C LYS A 232 7.35 -18.44 12.58
N PHE A 233 7.10 -17.19 12.18
CA PHE A 233 5.80 -16.56 12.38
C PHE A 233 4.71 -17.34 11.64
N LEU A 234 4.86 -17.58 10.34
CA LEU A 234 3.90 -18.35 9.53
C LEU A 234 3.70 -19.78 10.05
N GLU A 235 4.76 -20.43 10.53
CA GLU A 235 4.69 -21.75 11.15
C GLU A 235 3.94 -21.75 12.47
N SER A 236 4.00 -20.64 13.24
CA SER A 236 3.27 -20.49 14.49
C SER A 236 1.76 -20.27 14.30
N LEU A 237 1.34 -19.89 13.09
CA LEU A 237 -0.07 -19.69 12.77
C LEU A 237 -0.76 -21.02 12.55
N ASN A 238 -1.96 -21.16 13.11
CA ASN A 238 -2.83 -22.31 12.88
C ASN A 238 -3.58 -22.21 11.53
N LEU A 239 -2.83 -22.10 10.45
CA LEU A 239 -3.33 -22.02 9.07
C LEU A 239 -3.16 -23.37 8.35
N SER A 240 -4.09 -23.69 7.45
CA SER A 240 -3.93 -24.81 6.52
C SER A 240 -2.74 -24.58 5.56
N ASP A 241 -2.23 -25.64 4.92
CA ASP A 241 -1.11 -25.51 3.98
C ASP A 241 -1.46 -24.61 2.78
N GLU A 242 -2.71 -24.63 2.34
CA GLU A 242 -3.21 -23.75 1.29
C GLU A 242 -3.20 -22.28 1.73
N GLU A 243 -3.68 -21.98 2.94
CA GLU A 243 -3.66 -20.62 3.50
C GLU A 243 -2.22 -20.14 3.75
N LYS A 244 -1.35 -21.01 4.28
CA LYS A 244 0.08 -20.70 4.45
C LYS A 244 0.73 -20.32 3.13
N SER A 245 0.41 -21.02 2.04
CA SER A 245 0.91 -20.69 0.71
C SER A 245 0.47 -19.28 0.26
N LYS A 246 -0.80 -18.91 0.51
CA LYS A 246 -1.33 -17.57 0.19
C LYS A 246 -0.64 -16.48 1.00
N PHE A 247 -0.46 -16.68 2.31
CA PHE A 247 0.27 -15.74 3.16
C PHE A 247 1.76 -15.67 2.81
N GLN A 248 2.38 -16.77 2.41
CA GLN A 248 3.80 -16.78 2.03
C GLN A 248 4.09 -15.84 0.86
N MET A 249 3.17 -15.73 -0.12
CA MET A 249 3.30 -14.76 -1.20
C MET A 249 3.31 -13.31 -0.67
N ALA A 250 2.43 -12.95 0.26
CA ALA A 250 2.42 -11.64 0.90
C ALA A 250 3.73 -11.37 1.69
N PHE A 251 4.27 -12.38 2.34
CA PHE A 251 5.53 -12.29 3.09
C PHE A 251 6.76 -12.13 2.17
N GLU A 252 6.70 -12.65 0.95
CA GLU A 252 7.71 -12.45 -0.10
C GLU A 252 7.61 -11.04 -0.74
N LEU A 253 6.43 -10.40 -0.72
CA LEU A 253 6.31 -8.97 -1.11
C LEU A 253 7.18 -8.10 -0.21
N VAL A 254 7.07 -8.30 1.10
CA VAL A 254 7.85 -7.54 2.08
C VAL A 254 9.24 -8.14 2.36
N LYS A 255 9.78 -9.00 1.48
CA LYS A 255 11.16 -9.53 1.58
C LYS A 255 12.18 -8.69 0.81
N ARG A 256 13.26 -8.30 1.50
CA ARG A 256 14.43 -7.62 0.93
C ARG A 256 15.11 -8.50 -0.14
N ARG A 257 15.42 -7.95 -1.32
CA ARG A 257 16.33 -8.59 -2.27
C ARG A 257 17.76 -8.57 -1.70
N ARG A 258 18.42 -9.72 -1.65
CA ARG A 258 19.87 -9.78 -1.37
C ARG A 258 20.58 -8.96 -2.45
N ARG A 259 21.33 -7.93 -2.05
CA ARG A 259 22.30 -7.23 -2.91
C ARG A 259 23.62 -7.98 -2.84
#